data_AF-A0A2J7PS39-F1
#
_entry.id   AF-A0A2J7PS39-F1
#
_cell.length_a   1.000
_cell.length_b   1.000
_cell.length_c   1.000
_cell.angle_alpha   90.00
_cell.angle_beta   90.00
_cell.angle_gamma   90.00
#
_symmetry.space_group_name_H-M   'P 1'
#
loop_
_entity.id
_entity.type
_entity.pdbx_description
1 polymer ?
#
loop_
_entity_poly.entity_id
_entity_poly.type
_entity_poly.pdbx_seq_one_letter_code
_entity_poly.pdbx_strand_id
1 'polypeptide(L)'
;MEWSGAQRAFVVETFFKNRESVIATQRAFGTHFELGRRYRILTRNTILRWVASFRTTGSTLKKKSPGRPRSVRTPANVEAVRQSDVQSPQRAACKPAAALRLSDATVRCIFHLDLKFHLYKMAIVQELHAGGWENRVNSCQRKLASVPPTAVLLTSDETHFHLSGCVDKQNVRHWAGTNPKELHEIPLHRERVTVWCAVAEFGVWGPYLFEKDGRAVTVISDRYF
;
A
#
# COMPACT_ATOMS: atom_id res chain seq x y z
N MET A 1 -7.81 35.42 17.38
CA MET A 1 -6.96 35.54 18.58
C MET A 1 -7.24 34.32 19.45
N GLU A 2 -6.24 33.48 19.66
CA GLU A 2 -6.38 32.28 20.48
C GLU A 2 -6.07 32.64 21.94
N TRP A 3 -7.07 32.57 22.82
CA TRP A 3 -6.86 32.71 24.25
C TRP A 3 -6.08 31.50 24.77
N SER A 4 -5.05 31.73 25.57
CA SER A 4 -4.18 30.67 26.10
C SER A 4 -4.92 29.77 27.09
N GLY A 5 -4.38 28.57 27.34
CA GLY A 5 -4.94 27.64 28.33
C GLY A 5 -5.02 28.26 29.73
N ALA A 6 -3.97 28.98 30.13
CA ALA A 6 -3.90 29.69 31.42
C ALA A 6 -4.99 30.77 31.54
N GLN A 7 -5.23 31.55 30.48
CA GLN A 7 -6.29 32.55 30.46
C GLN A 7 -7.68 31.93 30.61
N ARG A 8 -7.93 30.78 29.95
CA ARG A 8 -9.21 30.07 30.07
C ARG A 8 -9.43 29.50 31.47
N ALA A 9 -8.38 28.91 32.06
CA ALA A 9 -8.42 28.35 33.41
C ALA A 9 -8.74 29.44 34.44
N PHE A 10 -8.02 30.57 34.38
CA PHE A 10 -8.26 31.72 35.25
C PHE A 10 -9.70 32.20 35.18
N VAL A 11 -10.27 32.30 33.97
CA VAL A 11 -11.65 32.75 33.76
C VAL A 11 -12.67 31.81 34.40
N VAL A 12 -12.48 30.49 34.25
CA VAL A 12 -13.38 29.51 34.87
C VAL A 12 -13.29 29.57 36.39
N GLU A 13 -12.08 29.61 36.94
CA GLU A 13 -11.84 29.68 38.38
C GLU A 13 -12.44 30.94 39.00
N THR A 14 -12.15 32.11 38.41
CA THR A 14 -12.69 33.40 38.89
C THR A 14 -14.20 33.49 38.72
N PHE A 15 -14.78 32.87 37.69
CA PHE A 15 -16.24 32.81 37.54
C PHE A 15 -16.92 32.07 38.70
N PHE A 16 -16.36 30.94 39.13
CA PHE A 16 -16.88 30.22 40.30
C PHE A 16 -16.65 30.99 41.61
N LYS A 17 -15.46 31.58 41.80
CA LYS A 17 -15.14 32.40 42.99
C LYS A 17 -16.06 33.63 43.14
N ASN A 18 -16.48 34.23 42.02
CA ASN A 18 -17.32 35.44 42.00
C ASN A 18 -18.82 35.17 41.91
N ARG A 19 -19.30 34.02 42.44
CA ARG A 19 -20.72 33.65 42.43
C ARG A 19 -21.36 33.71 41.03
N GLU A 20 -20.63 33.25 40.02
CA GLU A 20 -21.10 33.19 38.62
C GLU A 20 -21.34 34.56 37.96
N SER A 21 -20.71 35.63 38.48
CA SER A 21 -20.82 36.96 37.90
C SER A 21 -19.85 37.17 36.72
N VAL A 22 -20.41 37.27 35.50
CA VAL A 22 -19.65 37.54 34.27
C VAL A 22 -18.88 38.87 34.35
N ILE A 23 -19.52 39.91 34.88
CA ILE A 23 -18.93 41.26 34.95
C ILE A 23 -17.75 41.27 35.92
N ALA A 24 -17.89 40.61 37.08
CA ALA A 24 -16.80 40.49 38.05
C ALA A 24 -15.62 39.71 37.46
N THR A 25 -15.88 38.62 36.74
CA THR A 25 -14.85 37.84 36.03
C THR A 25 -14.14 38.65 34.95
N GLN A 26 -14.86 39.45 34.16
CA GLN A 26 -14.25 40.32 33.14
C GLN A 26 -13.35 41.38 33.76
N ARG A 27 -13.78 42.01 34.86
CA ARG A 27 -12.98 43.00 35.60
C ARG A 27 -11.73 42.36 36.18
N ALA A 28 -11.87 41.24 36.88
CA ALA A 28 -10.74 40.50 37.47
C ALA A 28 -9.74 40.03 36.40
N PHE A 29 -10.24 39.58 35.23
CA PHE A 29 -9.40 39.22 34.10
C PHE A 29 -8.64 40.40 33.52
N GLY A 30 -9.30 41.56 33.37
CA GLY A 30 -8.66 42.79 32.91
C GLY A 30 -7.55 43.27 33.84
N THR A 31 -7.77 43.21 35.16
CA THR A 31 -6.78 43.57 36.18
C THR A 31 -5.61 42.58 36.19
N HIS A 32 -5.88 41.27 36.19
CA HIS A 32 -4.85 40.24 36.34
C HIS A 32 -3.90 40.13 35.14
N PHE A 33 -4.39 40.40 33.92
CA PHE A 33 -3.58 40.33 32.69
C PHE A 33 -3.17 41.71 32.16
N GLU A 34 -3.34 42.78 32.95
CA GLU A 34 -2.94 44.16 32.62
C GLU A 34 -3.37 44.61 31.21
N LEU A 35 -4.60 44.26 30.83
CA LEU A 35 -5.09 44.54 29.49
C LEU A 35 -5.36 46.04 29.33
N GLY A 36 -4.55 46.72 28.51
CA GLY A 36 -4.72 48.15 28.23
C GLY A 36 -6.09 48.48 27.63
N ARG A 37 -6.52 49.75 27.70
CA ARG A 37 -7.86 50.24 27.28
C ARG A 37 -8.26 49.88 25.84
N ARG A 38 -7.29 49.56 24.97
CA ARG A 38 -7.52 49.17 23.56
C ARG A 38 -7.59 47.66 23.34
N TYR A 39 -7.34 46.83 24.36
CA TYR A 39 -7.38 45.38 24.23
C TYR A 39 -8.83 44.88 24.28
N ARG A 40 -9.16 43.92 23.41
CA ARG A 40 -10.50 43.33 23.36
C ARG A 40 -10.74 42.47 24.61
N ILE A 41 -11.67 42.90 25.47
CA ILE A 41 -12.11 42.13 26.64
C ILE A 41 -12.86 40.86 26.18
N LEU A 42 -12.75 39.78 26.96
CA LEU A 42 -13.54 38.56 26.77
C LEU A 42 -15.04 38.88 26.67
N THR A 43 -15.71 38.38 25.63
CA THR A 43 -17.16 38.56 25.52
C THR A 43 -17.90 37.67 26.53
N ARG A 44 -19.07 38.13 26.99
CA ARG A 44 -19.99 37.35 27.86
C ARG A 44 -20.21 35.93 27.32
N ASN A 45 -20.46 35.80 26.02
CA ASN A 45 -20.73 34.52 25.37
C ASN A 45 -19.50 33.59 25.37
N THR A 46 -18.29 34.14 25.30
CA THR A 46 -17.06 33.33 25.40
C THR A 46 -16.91 32.73 26.80
N ILE A 47 -17.14 33.52 27.84
CA ILE A 47 -17.05 33.10 29.24
C ILE A 47 -18.07 31.99 29.53
N LEU A 48 -19.35 32.24 29.19
CA LEU A 48 -20.42 31.27 29.38
C LEU A 48 -20.17 29.97 28.60
N ARG A 49 -19.66 30.05 27.36
CA ARG A 49 -19.33 28.88 26.55
C ARG A 49 -18.22 28.04 27.18
N TRP A 50 -17.19 28.68 27.74
CA TRP A 50 -16.10 27.95 28.42
C TRP A 50 -16.56 27.31 29.70
N VAL A 51 -17.33 28.01 30.53
CA VAL A 51 -17.89 27.46 31.77
C VAL A 51 -18.83 26.30 31.47
N ALA A 52 -19.71 26.43 30.47
CA ALA A 52 -20.59 25.34 30.05
C ALA A 52 -19.79 24.12 29.55
N SER A 53 -18.78 24.35 28.68
CA SER A 53 -17.92 23.27 28.19
C SER A 53 -17.15 22.59 29.33
N PHE A 54 -16.70 23.36 30.32
CA PHE A 54 -16.02 22.87 31.50
C PHE A 54 -16.94 22.05 32.40
N ARG A 55 -18.16 22.52 32.69
CA ARG A 55 -19.16 21.76 33.46
C ARG A 55 -19.54 20.44 32.80
N THR A 56 -19.61 20.38 31.47
CA THR A 56 -20.03 19.17 30.75
C THR A 56 -18.89 18.18 30.48
N THR A 57 -17.68 18.66 30.20
CA THR A 57 -16.57 17.81 29.68
C THR A 57 -15.27 17.96 30.47
N GLY A 58 -15.22 18.84 31.47
CA GLY A 58 -14.00 19.15 32.23
C GLY A 58 -12.94 19.94 31.44
N SER A 59 -13.28 20.40 30.23
CA SER A 59 -12.34 21.11 29.35
C SER A 59 -12.96 22.36 28.74
N THR A 60 -12.16 23.41 28.60
CA THR A 60 -12.52 24.65 27.90
C THR A 60 -12.11 24.63 26.42
N LEU A 61 -11.58 23.50 25.93
CA LEU A 61 -11.21 23.33 24.53
C LEU A 61 -12.45 23.10 23.67
N LYS A 62 -12.43 23.69 22.47
CA LYS A 62 -13.46 23.43 21.46
C LYS A 62 -13.37 21.95 21.05
N LYS A 63 -14.50 21.24 21.04
CA LYS A 63 -14.56 19.88 20.50
C LYS A 63 -14.08 19.88 19.05
N LYS A 64 -13.24 18.90 18.69
CA LYS A 64 -12.85 18.69 17.29
C LYS A 64 -14.13 18.48 16.49
N SER A 65 -14.28 19.25 15.41
CA SER A 65 -15.41 19.06 14.51
C SER A 65 -15.29 17.67 13.86
N PRO A 66 -16.39 16.92 13.70
CA PRO A 66 -16.38 15.54 13.19
C PRO A 66 -15.86 15.42 11.74
N GLY A 67 -15.54 16.53 11.09
CA GLY A 67 -15.02 16.56 9.73
C GLY A 67 -16.10 16.26 8.70
N ARG A 68 -15.67 16.16 7.43
CA ARG A 68 -16.56 15.80 6.32
C ARG A 68 -16.88 14.29 6.38
N PRO A 69 -18.15 13.88 6.32
CA PRO A 69 -18.51 12.47 6.24
C PRO A 69 -17.89 11.80 5.01
N ARG A 70 -17.50 10.53 5.14
CA ARG A 70 -17.04 9.71 4.01
C ARG A 70 -18.26 9.32 3.17
N SER A 71 -18.34 9.81 1.94
CA SER A 71 -19.48 9.54 1.04
C SER A 71 -19.39 8.21 0.31
N VAL A 72 -18.18 7.77 -0.06
CA VAL A 72 -17.98 6.58 -0.91
C VAL A 72 -17.44 5.39 -0.12
N ARG A 73 -16.51 5.61 0.82
CA ARG A 73 -15.96 4.56 1.71
C ARG A 73 -16.84 4.36 2.94
N THR A 74 -18.11 4.03 2.69
CA THR A 74 -19.06 3.68 3.75
C THR A 74 -18.78 2.26 4.26
N PRO A 75 -19.15 1.93 5.51
CA PRO A 75 -18.99 0.57 6.03
C PRO A 75 -19.62 -0.51 5.14
N ALA A 76 -20.77 -0.19 4.53
CA ALA A 76 -21.45 -1.08 3.58
C ALA A 76 -20.61 -1.36 2.32
N ASN A 77 -20.00 -0.33 1.73
CA ASN A 77 -19.14 -0.51 0.56
C ASN A 77 -17.83 -1.24 0.89
N VAL A 78 -17.28 -1.00 2.09
CA VAL A 78 -16.10 -1.74 2.57
C VAL A 78 -16.41 -3.23 2.67
N GLU A 79 -17.57 -3.57 3.23
CA GLU A 79 -17.99 -4.96 3.34
C GLU A 79 -18.30 -5.59 1.97
N ALA A 80 -18.95 -4.85 1.06
CA ALA A 80 -19.19 -5.34 -0.29
C ALA A 80 -17.88 -5.65 -1.06
N VAL A 81 -16.86 -4.79 -0.90
CA VAL A 81 -15.52 -5.05 -1.47
C VAL A 81 -14.88 -6.27 -0.81
N ARG A 82 -14.98 -6.41 0.52
CA ARG A 82 -14.46 -7.59 1.24
C ARG A 82 -15.10 -8.88 0.73
N GLN A 83 -16.42 -8.92 0.59
CA GLN A 83 -17.14 -10.10 0.11
C GLN A 83 -16.77 -10.45 -1.34
N SER A 84 -16.63 -9.43 -2.21
CA SER A 84 -16.17 -9.65 -3.58
C SER A 84 -14.76 -10.24 -3.66
N ASP A 85 -13.88 -9.86 -2.73
CA ASP A 85 -12.51 -10.40 -2.65
C ASP A 85 -12.51 -11.84 -2.15
N VAL A 86 -13.28 -12.15 -1.10
CA VAL A 86 -13.45 -13.52 -0.59
C VAL A 86 -13.97 -14.46 -1.69
N GLN A 87 -14.91 -13.99 -2.52
CA GLN A 87 -15.43 -14.79 -3.62
C GLN A 87 -14.41 -15.01 -4.75
N SER A 88 -13.44 -14.11 -4.93
CA SER A 88 -12.49 -14.15 -6.04
C SER A 88 -11.19 -13.39 -5.72
N PRO A 89 -10.32 -13.96 -4.86
CA PRO A 89 -9.18 -13.24 -4.27
C PRO A 89 -8.08 -12.89 -5.28
N GLN A 90 -8.01 -13.63 -6.40
CA GLN A 90 -7.00 -13.43 -7.43
C GLN A 90 -7.38 -12.37 -8.47
N ARG A 91 -8.56 -11.75 -8.37
CA ARG A 91 -9.01 -10.77 -9.35
C ARG A 91 -8.35 -9.41 -9.14
N ALA A 92 -8.04 -8.74 -10.26
CA ALA A 92 -7.58 -7.36 -10.23
C ALA A 92 -8.65 -6.43 -9.61
N ALA A 93 -8.20 -5.40 -8.88
CA ALA A 93 -9.07 -4.42 -8.22
C ALA A 93 -10.10 -3.74 -9.16
N CYS A 94 -9.78 -3.64 -10.45
CA CYS A 94 -10.71 -3.14 -11.47
C CYS A 94 -12.00 -3.97 -11.58
N LYS A 95 -11.96 -5.28 -11.26
CA LYS A 95 -13.12 -6.17 -11.35
C LYS A 95 -14.15 -5.90 -10.23
N PRO A 96 -13.78 -5.88 -8.94
CA PRO A 96 -14.67 -5.38 -7.88
C PRO A 96 -15.16 -3.95 -8.14
N ALA A 97 -14.30 -3.07 -8.64
CA ALA A 97 -14.67 -1.69 -8.95
C ALA A 97 -15.81 -1.61 -9.98
N ALA A 98 -15.68 -2.34 -11.09
CA ALA A 98 -16.73 -2.41 -12.11
C ALA A 98 -18.03 -3.05 -11.57
N ALA A 99 -17.92 -4.15 -10.82
CA ALA A 99 -19.09 -4.86 -10.28
C ALA A 99 -19.86 -4.02 -9.26
N LEU A 100 -19.15 -3.29 -8.39
CA LEU A 100 -19.73 -2.48 -7.32
C LEU A 100 -20.01 -1.03 -7.75
N ARG A 101 -19.75 -0.69 -9.03
CA ARG A 101 -19.86 0.68 -9.58
C ARG A 101 -19.07 1.71 -8.75
N LEU A 102 -17.90 1.29 -8.27
CA LEU A 102 -16.94 2.14 -7.56
C LEU A 102 -15.79 2.51 -8.49
N SER A 103 -15.09 3.59 -8.18
CA SER A 103 -13.82 3.87 -8.86
C SER A 103 -12.73 2.93 -8.38
N ASP A 104 -11.80 2.56 -9.27
CA ASP A 104 -10.65 1.72 -8.94
C ASP A 104 -9.81 2.32 -7.80
N ALA A 105 -9.64 3.65 -7.78
CA ALA A 105 -8.98 4.36 -6.69
C ALA A 105 -9.67 4.14 -5.33
N THR A 106 -11.00 4.13 -5.30
CA THR A 106 -11.76 3.87 -4.07
C THR A 106 -11.54 2.45 -3.58
N VAL A 107 -11.60 1.47 -4.48
CA VAL A 107 -11.37 0.06 -4.13
C VAL A 107 -9.96 -0.15 -3.59
N ARG A 108 -8.93 0.44 -4.22
CA ARG A 108 -7.55 0.41 -3.70
C ARG A 108 -7.43 1.08 -2.34
N CYS A 109 -8.10 2.21 -2.12
CA CYS A 109 -8.16 2.84 -0.79
C CYS A 109 -8.82 1.93 0.24
N ILE A 110 -9.88 1.22 -0.11
CA ILE A 110 -10.56 0.27 0.78
C ILE A 110 -9.60 -0.87 1.13
N PHE A 111 -8.94 -1.48 0.13
CA PHE A 111 -7.95 -2.53 0.36
C PHE A 111 -6.84 -2.07 1.32
N HIS A 112 -6.20 -0.94 1.03
CA HIS A 112 -5.07 -0.48 1.84
C HIS A 112 -5.45 0.07 3.21
N LEU A 113 -6.46 0.94 3.28
CA LEU A 113 -6.71 1.75 4.47
C LEU A 113 -7.71 1.11 5.41
N ASP A 114 -8.73 0.43 4.89
CA ASP A 114 -9.79 -0.19 5.69
C ASP A 114 -9.52 -1.68 5.94
N LEU A 115 -9.15 -2.44 4.89
CA LEU A 115 -8.92 -3.90 4.98
C LEU A 115 -7.48 -4.27 5.37
N LYS A 116 -6.54 -3.32 5.29
CA LYS A 116 -5.10 -3.52 5.54
C LYS A 116 -4.47 -4.60 4.66
N PHE A 117 -4.93 -4.69 3.43
CA PHE A 117 -4.37 -5.61 2.45
C PHE A 117 -3.11 -5.03 1.82
N HIS A 118 -2.25 -5.94 1.40
CA HIS A 118 -1.01 -5.67 0.69
C HIS A 118 -1.08 -6.28 -0.70
N LEU A 119 -0.36 -5.64 -1.62
CA LEU A 119 -0.23 -6.12 -2.98
C LEU A 119 0.87 -7.19 -3.02
N TYR A 120 0.50 -8.43 -3.26
CA TYR A 120 1.45 -9.53 -3.40
C TYR A 120 1.63 -9.87 -4.88
N LYS A 121 2.90 -10.02 -5.28
CA LYS A 121 3.28 -10.52 -6.60
C LYS A 121 3.45 -12.03 -6.50
N MET A 122 2.93 -12.76 -7.48
CA MET A 122 3.17 -14.20 -7.57
C MET A 122 4.69 -14.46 -7.64
N ALA A 123 5.18 -15.26 -6.69
CA ALA A 123 6.55 -15.76 -6.70
C ALA A 123 6.54 -17.22 -7.18
N ILE A 124 7.44 -17.52 -8.10
CA ILE A 124 7.79 -18.89 -8.50
C ILE A 124 9.22 -19.01 -8.04
N VAL A 125 9.46 -19.94 -7.13
CA VAL A 125 10.77 -20.24 -6.56
C VAL A 125 11.10 -21.69 -6.89
N GLN A 126 12.36 -21.97 -7.21
CA GLN A 126 12.84 -23.35 -7.31
C GLN A 126 13.07 -23.88 -5.90
N GLU A 127 12.68 -25.12 -5.66
CA GLU A 127 13.02 -25.82 -4.43
C GLU A 127 14.55 -25.98 -4.34
N LEU A 128 15.12 -25.63 -3.19
CA LEU A 128 16.55 -25.76 -2.94
C LEU A 128 16.79 -27.01 -2.09
N HIS A 129 17.40 -28.05 -2.67
CA HIS A 129 17.76 -29.26 -1.94
C HIS A 129 18.92 -29.02 -0.96
N ALA A 130 19.07 -29.91 0.03
CA ALA A 130 20.18 -29.89 0.97
C ALA A 130 21.54 -29.91 0.22
N GLY A 131 22.44 -28.99 0.57
CA GLY A 131 23.72 -28.78 -0.13
C GLY A 131 23.67 -27.86 -1.35
N GLY A 132 22.48 -27.49 -1.84
CA GLY A 132 22.33 -26.59 -3.00
C GLY A 132 22.92 -25.20 -2.76
N TRP A 133 22.83 -24.70 -1.53
CA TRP A 133 23.43 -23.41 -1.15
C TRP A 133 24.96 -23.45 -1.29
N GLU A 134 25.60 -24.41 -0.64
CA GLU A 134 27.06 -24.56 -0.63
C GLU A 134 27.60 -24.81 -2.04
N ASN A 135 26.92 -25.65 -2.83
CA ASN A 135 27.28 -25.90 -4.22
C ASN A 135 27.22 -24.63 -5.09
N ARG A 136 26.21 -23.76 -4.88
CA ARG A 136 26.10 -22.48 -5.59
C ARG A 136 27.23 -21.53 -5.19
N VAL A 137 27.52 -21.41 -3.89
CA VAL A 137 28.62 -20.57 -3.39
C VAL A 137 29.97 -21.04 -3.95
N ASN A 138 30.26 -22.34 -3.85
CA ASN A 138 31.51 -22.92 -4.33
C ASN A 138 31.65 -22.81 -5.85
N SER A 139 30.54 -22.89 -6.60
CA SER A 139 30.55 -22.67 -8.06
C SER A 139 30.87 -21.22 -8.41
N CYS A 140 30.24 -20.24 -7.74
CA CYS A 140 30.52 -18.82 -7.94
C CYS A 140 31.97 -18.47 -7.60
N GLN A 141 32.49 -18.96 -6.48
CA GLN A 141 33.88 -18.73 -6.07
C GLN A 141 34.88 -19.30 -7.09
N ARG A 142 34.63 -20.51 -7.60
CA ARG A 142 35.47 -21.10 -8.65
C ARG A 142 35.47 -20.26 -9.93
N LYS A 143 34.31 -19.83 -10.40
CA LYS A 143 34.20 -18.97 -11.59
C LYS A 143 34.92 -17.63 -11.39
N LEU A 144 34.78 -17.03 -10.20
CA LEU A 144 35.45 -15.77 -9.88
C LEU A 144 36.98 -15.91 -9.87
N ALA A 145 37.50 -17.05 -9.44
CA ALA A 145 38.94 -17.32 -9.43
C ALA A 145 39.50 -17.69 -10.82
N SER A 146 38.70 -18.32 -11.69
CA SER A 146 39.17 -18.88 -12.96
C SER A 146 38.94 -17.98 -14.19
N VAL A 147 37.96 -17.07 -14.14
CA VAL A 147 37.61 -16.21 -15.29
C VAL A 147 38.43 -14.92 -15.22
N PRO A 148 39.27 -14.63 -16.22
CA PRO A 148 40.04 -13.39 -16.23
C PRO A 148 39.10 -12.18 -16.44
N PRO A 149 39.44 -11.00 -15.89
CA PRO A 149 38.62 -9.79 -16.04
C PRO A 149 38.44 -9.33 -17.50
N THR A 150 39.31 -9.79 -18.40
CA THR A 150 39.28 -9.47 -19.84
C THR A 150 38.46 -10.46 -20.67
N ALA A 151 37.90 -11.50 -20.06
CA ALA A 151 37.08 -12.46 -20.79
C ALA A 151 35.78 -11.83 -21.28
N VAL A 152 35.45 -12.08 -22.55
CA VAL A 152 34.13 -11.79 -23.09
C VAL A 152 33.18 -12.89 -22.63
N LEU A 153 32.23 -12.55 -21.77
CA LEU A 153 31.21 -13.48 -21.31
C LEU A 153 30.06 -13.53 -22.32
N LEU A 154 29.84 -14.71 -22.88
CA LEU A 154 28.64 -15.02 -23.65
C LEU A 154 27.74 -15.95 -22.86
N THR A 155 26.51 -15.53 -22.59
CA THR A 155 25.49 -16.35 -21.94
C THR A 155 24.38 -16.64 -22.92
N SER A 156 24.09 -17.91 -23.16
CA SER A 156 22.96 -18.35 -23.97
C SER A 156 21.97 -19.12 -23.13
N ASP A 157 20.70 -19.05 -23.50
CA ASP A 157 19.67 -19.91 -22.94
C ASP A 157 18.56 -20.12 -23.97
N GLU A 158 17.71 -21.08 -23.67
CA GLU A 158 16.52 -21.38 -24.44
C GLU A 158 15.31 -20.87 -23.67
N THR A 159 14.39 -20.22 -24.38
CA THR A 159 13.15 -19.75 -23.76
C THR A 159 11.95 -20.16 -24.58
N HIS A 160 10.86 -20.46 -23.89
CA HIS A 160 9.60 -20.82 -24.50
C HIS A 160 8.66 -19.63 -24.57
N PHE A 161 8.19 -19.29 -25.77
CA PHE A 161 7.12 -18.33 -25.98
C PHE A 161 5.80 -19.08 -26.19
N HIS A 162 4.84 -18.83 -25.30
CA HIS A 162 3.52 -19.44 -25.38
C HIS A 162 2.63 -18.69 -26.38
N LEU A 163 1.98 -19.43 -27.29
CA LEU A 163 1.09 -18.84 -28.29
C LEU A 163 -0.32 -18.54 -27.74
N SER A 164 -0.68 -19.12 -26.61
CA SER A 164 -2.02 -19.05 -26.02
C SER A 164 -2.30 -17.82 -25.13
N GLY A 165 -1.47 -16.77 -25.19
CA GLY A 165 -1.70 -15.54 -24.43
C GLY A 165 -1.69 -15.74 -22.91
N CYS A 166 -0.79 -16.61 -22.42
CA CYS A 166 -0.76 -17.01 -21.02
C CYS A 166 -0.61 -15.83 -20.06
N VAL A 167 -1.19 -16.00 -18.88
CA VAL A 167 -1.05 -15.09 -17.75
C VAL A 167 0.43 -14.98 -17.37
N ASP A 168 1.02 -13.83 -17.69
CA ASP A 168 2.38 -13.50 -17.29
C ASP A 168 2.44 -13.30 -15.78
N LYS A 169 3.28 -14.09 -15.09
CA LYS A 169 3.60 -13.94 -13.66
C LYS A 169 3.94 -12.49 -13.30
N GLN A 170 4.57 -11.74 -14.22
CA GLN A 170 4.90 -10.34 -13.98
C GLN A 170 3.67 -9.45 -13.81
N ASN A 171 2.55 -9.84 -14.43
CA ASN A 171 1.30 -9.08 -14.43
C ASN A 171 0.31 -9.57 -13.38
N VAL A 172 0.56 -10.70 -12.71
CA VAL A 172 -0.30 -11.18 -11.62
C VAL A 172 0.07 -10.53 -10.30
N ARG A 173 -0.84 -9.72 -9.80
CA ARG A 173 -0.80 -9.19 -8.43
C ARG A 173 -2.18 -9.32 -7.81
N HIS A 174 -2.24 -9.79 -6.59
CA HIS A 174 -3.47 -9.93 -5.82
C HIS A 174 -3.37 -9.13 -4.51
N TRP A 175 -4.51 -8.70 -4.01
CA TRP A 175 -4.63 -8.02 -2.72
C TRP A 175 -4.94 -9.05 -1.66
N ALA A 176 -4.18 -9.10 -0.58
CA ALA A 176 -4.48 -9.99 0.53
C ALA A 176 -3.99 -9.42 1.86
N GLY A 177 -4.62 -9.80 2.97
CA GLY A 177 -4.15 -9.43 4.32
C GLY A 177 -2.88 -10.20 4.72
N THR A 178 -2.72 -11.40 4.18
CA THR A 178 -1.56 -12.27 4.40
C THR A 178 -1.14 -12.86 3.07
N ASN A 179 0.16 -13.12 2.86
CA ASN A 179 0.64 -13.78 1.65
C ASN A 179 -0.02 -15.17 1.52
N PRO A 180 -0.83 -15.43 0.49
CA PRO A 180 -1.58 -16.68 0.36
C PRO A 180 -0.70 -17.89 0.04
N LYS A 181 0.58 -17.69 -0.37
CA LYS A 181 1.52 -18.76 -0.72
C LYS A 181 0.94 -19.78 -1.71
N GLU A 182 0.01 -19.35 -2.55
CA GLU A 182 -0.68 -20.22 -3.49
C GLU A 182 0.27 -20.74 -4.56
N LEU A 183 0.20 -22.05 -4.80
CA LEU A 183 0.86 -22.72 -5.91
C LEU A 183 -0.04 -22.57 -7.13
N HIS A 184 0.50 -21.95 -8.18
CA HIS A 184 -0.20 -21.86 -9.46
C HIS A 184 0.23 -23.00 -10.37
N GLU A 185 -0.66 -23.98 -10.52
CA GLU A 185 -0.47 -25.09 -11.45
C GLU A 185 -0.74 -24.64 -12.87
N ILE A 186 0.19 -24.97 -13.77
CA ILE A 186 0.10 -24.66 -15.19
C ILE A 186 0.10 -26.00 -15.93
N PRO A 187 -0.83 -26.23 -16.90
CA PRO A 187 -0.81 -27.41 -17.74
C PRO A 187 0.57 -27.61 -18.38
N LEU A 188 1.09 -28.83 -18.23
CA LEU A 188 2.44 -29.20 -18.68
C LEU A 188 2.63 -29.02 -20.19
N HIS A 189 1.56 -29.23 -20.97
CA HIS A 189 1.59 -29.21 -22.43
C HIS A 189 0.72 -28.08 -22.98
N ARG A 190 1.35 -26.91 -23.20
CA ARG A 190 0.76 -25.77 -23.93
C ARG A 190 1.51 -25.54 -25.23
N GLU A 191 0.81 -25.10 -26.26
CA GLU A 191 1.44 -24.72 -27.53
C GLU A 191 2.43 -23.57 -27.32
N ARG A 192 3.67 -23.80 -27.72
CA ARG A 192 4.79 -22.89 -27.49
C ARG A 192 5.85 -23.07 -28.56
N VAL A 193 6.61 -22.02 -28.84
CA VAL A 193 7.81 -22.09 -29.68
C VAL A 193 9.03 -21.93 -28.79
N THR A 194 10.09 -22.68 -29.07
CA THR A 194 11.38 -22.51 -28.39
C THR A 194 12.25 -21.59 -29.22
N VAL A 195 12.84 -20.60 -28.55
CA VAL A 195 13.83 -19.71 -29.16
C VAL A 195 15.12 -19.85 -28.38
N TRP A 196 16.22 -20.05 -29.10
CA TRP A 196 17.56 -19.94 -28.55
C TRP A 196 18.11 -18.54 -28.82
N CYS A 197 18.78 -17.97 -27.84
CA CYS A 197 19.41 -16.66 -27.96
C CYS A 197 20.66 -16.62 -27.09
N ALA A 198 21.70 -15.93 -27.55
CA ALA A 198 22.86 -15.60 -26.74
C ALA A 198 22.97 -14.08 -26.53
N VAL A 199 23.52 -13.69 -25.39
CA VAL A 199 23.79 -12.30 -25.04
C VAL A 199 25.24 -12.18 -24.56
N ALA A 200 25.92 -11.16 -25.04
CA ALA A 200 27.26 -10.77 -24.62
C ALA A 200 27.34 -9.24 -24.53
N GLU A 201 28.49 -8.71 -24.11
CA GLU A 201 28.70 -7.25 -23.98
C GLU A 201 28.46 -6.47 -25.29
N PHE A 202 28.71 -7.11 -26.44
CA PHE A 202 28.55 -6.51 -27.76
C PHE A 202 27.12 -6.64 -28.33
N GLY A 203 26.20 -7.25 -27.58
CA GLY A 203 24.79 -7.30 -27.93
C GLY A 203 24.20 -8.70 -27.97
N VAL A 204 23.09 -8.81 -28.68
CA VAL A 204 22.30 -10.03 -28.82
C VAL A 204 22.75 -10.80 -30.04
N TRP A 205 23.09 -12.07 -29.86
CA TRP A 205 23.45 -12.97 -30.94
C TRP A 205 22.34 -13.98 -31.18
N GLY A 206 21.61 -13.76 -32.28
CA GLY A 206 20.48 -14.59 -32.70
C GLY A 206 19.22 -14.33 -31.87
N PRO A 207 18.06 -14.41 -32.52
CA PRO A 207 17.05 -15.35 -32.05
C PRO A 207 16.93 -16.47 -33.07
N TYR A 208 17.24 -17.70 -32.65
CA TYR A 208 17.08 -18.89 -33.47
C TYR A 208 15.80 -19.62 -33.08
N LEU A 209 14.85 -19.70 -34.02
CA LEU A 209 13.66 -20.52 -33.88
C LEU A 209 13.99 -21.93 -34.37
N PHE A 210 13.72 -22.93 -33.54
CA PHE A 210 13.84 -24.31 -33.98
C PHE A 210 12.71 -24.62 -34.95
N GLU A 211 13.05 -25.11 -36.14
CA GLU A 211 12.07 -25.43 -37.19
C GLU A 211 12.09 -26.92 -37.55
N LYS A 212 10.92 -27.45 -37.92
CA LYS A 212 10.75 -28.74 -38.57
C LYS A 212 9.76 -28.56 -39.72
N ASP A 213 10.15 -29.00 -40.92
CA ASP A 213 9.34 -28.87 -42.14
C ASP A 213 8.85 -27.42 -42.39
N GLY A 214 9.73 -26.43 -42.12
CA GLY A 214 9.43 -25.00 -42.29
C GLY A 214 8.48 -24.41 -41.25
N ARG A 215 8.25 -25.09 -40.11
CA ARG A 215 7.42 -24.59 -39.00
C ARG A 215 8.20 -24.55 -37.70
N ALA A 216 8.06 -23.46 -36.95
CA ALA A 216 8.63 -23.33 -35.62
C ALA A 216 8.06 -24.39 -34.66
N VAL A 217 8.93 -25.04 -33.89
CA VAL A 217 8.61 -26.20 -33.05
C VAL A 217 9.18 -26.04 -31.64
N THR A 218 8.52 -26.67 -30.67
CA THR A 218 9.08 -26.82 -29.32
C THR A 218 10.19 -27.87 -29.34
N VAL A 219 11.33 -27.56 -28.72
CA VAL A 219 12.37 -28.56 -28.44
C VAL A 219 11.95 -29.40 -27.23
N ILE A 220 11.99 -30.72 -27.39
CA ILE A 220 11.76 -31.73 -26.34
C ILE A 220 13.10 -32.43 -26.10
N SER A 221 13.33 -32.99 -24.90
CA SER A 221 14.56 -33.69 -24.49
C SER A 221 15.17 -34.60 -25.57
N ASP A 222 14.34 -35.24 -26.38
CA ASP A 222 14.72 -36.20 -27.41
C ASP A 222 15.41 -35.56 -28.64
N ARG A 223 15.51 -34.22 -28.68
CA ARG A 223 16.16 -33.46 -29.78
C ARG A 223 17.54 -32.92 -29.43
N TYR A 224 18.03 -33.19 -28.22
CA TYR A 224 19.37 -32.78 -27.79
C TYR A 224 20.45 -33.83 -28.11
N PHE A 225 20.12 -34.92 -28.82
CA PHE A 225 21.03 -35.99 -29.22
C PHE A 225 20.85 -36.38 -30.69
#